data_AF-A0A534TRK6-F1
#
_entry.id   AF-A0A534TRK6-F1
#
_cell.length_a   1.000
_cell.length_b   1.000
_cell.length_c   1.000
_cell.angle_alpha   90.00
_cell.angle_beta   90.00
_cell.angle_gamma   90.00
#
_symmetry.space_group_name_H-M   'P 1'
#
loop_
_entity.id
_entity.type
_entity.pdbx_description
1 polymer ?
#
loop_
_entity_poly.entity_id
_entity_poly.type
_entity_poly.pdbx_seq_one_letter_code
_entity_poly.pdbx_strand_id
1 'polypeptide(L)'
;MPPLESSDPSVATALVLLLAIAAAACVHWLAQRAGRRAAVILGRRAGGAPDAGARWRLRLERILLVPIVALWGATLYWVSEQVPYLRAWRLLLVCLVQDSFTAPLFKMGEMSYSALDLLLIPGLVVGLWIAMGLGTRLARLVLFRASAMQSGAQETLGMLVRVFLTFVGVVMIFQYWGIDVSSLAVLGGALGVGIGFGLQTIANNFVSGVVLGLERPIKPGDYVQVGDLVGSVARIGARSTEIRTNDGVSILVPNSRLLEHEVVNWSHEDPTSRVHLPVQVAYDAELRAVRTVLLEAARHHPDVLADPRPDVEVRGFGESGIDLELLVWTRDPRNQVKLRSDLYYRVDAALRRHGIAVPSPQRDVHVHAPELERAVAAWRRREFPERADDAVDATAPIDSAAQDDPAARTDPAPGMALTASRRGGIATASPNGAAGGVAHRAVSDATARHAHDDEPELGGGAWDETRLAALVARMRGPDGLAIVDRRHLLRVYPRCFLGREAVDWLVDREQMTRAEAVALGQRLVAHGLVRHVLDEHDFKDAPLFYRFRADDAGASRAAAAGI
;
A
#
# COMPACT_ATOMS: atom_id res chain seq x y z
N MET A 1 16.71 66.06 -47.84
CA MET A 1 17.70 65.97 -48.92
C MET A 1 19.09 66.28 -48.34
N PRO A 2 20.00 65.31 -48.30
CA PRO A 2 21.43 65.51 -48.51
C PRO A 2 21.81 65.07 -49.94
N PRO A 3 22.99 65.46 -50.47
CA PRO A 3 23.27 65.45 -51.89
C PRO A 3 23.59 64.05 -52.42
N LEU A 4 23.14 63.80 -53.66
CA LEU A 4 23.50 62.64 -54.46
C LEU A 4 24.92 62.85 -55.01
N GLU A 5 25.92 62.35 -54.29
CA GLU A 5 27.27 62.18 -54.83
C GLU A 5 27.30 60.91 -55.69
N SER A 6 27.31 61.11 -57.00
CA SER A 6 27.46 60.09 -58.04
C SER A 6 28.93 59.66 -58.13
N SER A 7 29.34 58.73 -57.28
CA SER A 7 30.47 57.85 -57.57
C SER A 7 29.90 56.47 -57.82
N ASP A 8 29.75 56.06 -59.08
CA ASP A 8 29.17 54.76 -59.48
C ASP A 8 29.82 53.59 -58.71
N PRO A 9 29.17 53.05 -57.66
CA PRO A 9 29.67 51.89 -56.93
C PRO A 9 29.27 50.59 -57.63
N SER A 10 28.47 50.68 -58.69
CA SER A 10 27.79 49.59 -59.38
C SER A 10 28.77 48.67 -60.12
N VAL A 11 29.78 49.23 -60.79
CA VAL A 11 30.74 48.42 -61.57
C VAL A 11 31.75 47.72 -60.65
N ALA A 12 32.29 48.41 -59.64
CA ALA A 12 33.25 47.82 -58.71
C ALA A 12 32.61 46.71 -57.86
N THR A 13 31.39 46.92 -57.35
CA THR A 13 30.65 45.89 -56.62
C THR A 13 30.24 44.73 -57.54
N ALA A 14 29.78 44.98 -58.77
CA ALA A 14 29.49 43.93 -59.74
C ALA A 14 30.73 43.09 -60.08
N LEU A 15 31.90 43.72 -60.21
CA LEU A 15 33.17 43.05 -60.52
C LEU A 15 33.63 42.19 -59.33
N VAL A 16 33.49 42.69 -58.10
CA VAL A 16 33.76 41.93 -56.87
C VAL A 16 32.81 40.74 -56.70
N LEU A 17 31.52 40.89 -57.03
CA LEU A 17 30.53 39.81 -57.01
C LEU A 17 30.84 38.73 -58.05
N LEU A 18 31.18 39.14 -59.28
CA LEU A 18 31.60 38.22 -60.34
C LEU A 18 32.89 37.48 -59.98
N LEU A 19 33.86 38.17 -59.37
CA LEU A 19 35.10 37.55 -58.89
C LEU A 19 34.84 36.52 -57.79
N ALA A 20 33.95 36.83 -56.84
CA ALA A 20 33.59 35.90 -55.76
C ALA A 20 32.86 34.65 -56.29
N ILE A 21 31.92 34.82 -57.23
CA ILE A 21 31.23 33.71 -57.90
C ILE A 21 32.21 32.88 -58.72
N ALA A 22 33.12 33.52 -59.46
CA ALA A 22 34.16 32.83 -60.22
C ALA A 22 35.13 32.07 -59.32
N ALA A 23 35.51 32.62 -58.17
CA ALA A 23 36.34 31.96 -57.17
C ALA A 23 35.62 30.73 -56.57
N ALA A 24 34.35 30.86 -56.19
CA ALA A 24 33.53 29.75 -55.70
C ALA A 24 33.35 28.64 -56.74
N ALA A 25 33.13 29.01 -58.01
CA ALA A 25 33.06 28.07 -59.13
C ALA A 25 34.40 27.36 -59.40
N CYS A 26 35.52 28.09 -59.27
CA CYS A 26 36.87 27.54 -59.40
C CYS A 26 37.17 26.51 -58.30
N VAL A 27 36.85 26.84 -57.03
CA VAL A 27 36.99 25.92 -55.89
C VAL A 27 36.10 24.70 -56.06
N HIS A 28 34.85 24.86 -56.50
CA HIS A 28 33.94 23.76 -56.79
C HIS A 28 34.51 22.83 -57.88
N TRP A 29 35.02 23.39 -58.97
CA TRP A 29 35.61 22.63 -60.07
C TRP A 29 36.87 21.88 -59.64
N LEU A 30 37.76 22.53 -58.88
CA LEU A 30 38.96 21.92 -58.29
C LEU A 30 38.60 20.78 -57.34
N ALA A 31 37.61 20.97 -56.46
CA ALA A 31 37.16 19.97 -55.52
C ALA A 31 36.58 18.74 -56.23
N GLN A 32 35.75 18.94 -57.26
CA GLN A 32 35.24 17.83 -58.08
C GLN A 32 36.36 17.10 -58.84
N ARG A 33 37.33 17.83 -59.39
CA ARG A 33 38.46 17.24 -60.12
C ARG A 33 39.39 16.45 -59.21
N ALA A 34 39.66 16.96 -58.01
CA ALA A 34 40.43 16.27 -56.97
C ALA A 34 39.69 15.02 -56.47
N GLY A 35 38.38 15.12 -56.20
CA GLY A 35 37.54 13.99 -55.80
C GLY A 35 37.51 12.85 -56.84
N ARG A 36 37.41 13.18 -58.13
CA ARG A 36 37.49 12.20 -59.23
C ARG A 36 38.85 11.50 -59.29
N ARG A 37 39.96 12.23 -59.11
CA ARG A 37 41.32 11.65 -59.09
C ARG A 37 41.56 10.78 -57.85
N ALA A 38 41.12 11.23 -56.68
CA ALA A 38 41.23 10.50 -55.43
C ALA A 38 40.42 9.19 -55.47
N ALA A 39 39.22 9.19 -56.06
CA ALA A 39 38.40 8.00 -56.24
C ALA A 39 39.10 6.92 -57.10
N VAL A 40 39.83 7.31 -58.15
CA VAL A 40 40.60 6.38 -58.98
C VAL A 40 41.80 5.78 -58.22
N ILE A 41 42.52 6.59 -57.43
CA ILE A 41 43.67 6.14 -56.65
C ILE A 41 43.24 5.22 -55.50
N LEU A 42 42.19 5.59 -54.76
CA LEU A 42 41.64 4.81 -53.66
C LEU A 42 40.97 3.53 -54.15
N GLY A 43 40.30 3.56 -55.30
CA GLY A 43 39.75 2.38 -55.97
C GLY A 43 40.83 1.36 -56.36
N ARG A 44 42.01 1.82 -56.82
CA ARG A 44 43.16 0.95 -57.15
C ARG A 44 43.79 0.30 -55.91
N ARG A 45 43.82 1.00 -54.77
CA ARG A 45 44.34 0.46 -53.49
C ARG A 45 43.36 -0.49 -52.79
N ALA A 46 42.06 -0.38 -53.04
CA ALA A 46 41.02 -1.14 -52.34
C ALA A 46 40.76 -2.57 -52.88
N GLY A 47 41.57 -3.07 -53.82
CA GLY A 47 41.56 -4.47 -54.25
C GLY A 47 40.40 -4.87 -55.18
N GLY A 48 40.71 -5.03 -56.47
CA GLY A 48 40.15 -6.04 -57.41
C GLY A 48 38.65 -6.09 -57.75
N ALA A 49 37.73 -5.51 -56.99
CA ALA A 49 36.30 -5.58 -57.33
C ALA A 49 35.97 -4.59 -58.48
N PRO A 50 35.30 -5.02 -59.57
CA PRO A 50 35.05 -4.20 -60.77
C PRO A 50 34.31 -2.88 -60.46
N ASP A 51 33.55 -2.82 -59.36
CA ASP A 51 32.77 -1.65 -58.96
C ASP A 51 33.36 -0.86 -57.78
N ALA A 52 34.55 -1.20 -57.29
CA ALA A 52 35.17 -0.53 -56.13
C ALA A 52 35.40 0.97 -56.37
N GLY A 53 35.87 1.34 -57.57
CA GLY A 53 36.08 2.74 -57.94
C GLY A 53 34.78 3.56 -58.01
N ALA A 54 33.69 2.95 -58.50
CA ALA A 54 32.38 3.59 -58.56
C ALA A 54 31.80 3.85 -57.17
N ARG A 55 31.96 2.91 -56.23
CA ARG A 55 31.50 3.06 -54.84
C ARG A 55 32.26 4.16 -54.09
N TRP A 56 33.58 4.25 -54.26
CA TRP A 56 34.38 5.32 -53.66
C TRP A 56 34.04 6.69 -54.26
N ARG A 57 33.79 6.76 -55.56
CA ARG A 57 33.34 7.99 -56.23
C ARG A 57 32.01 8.49 -55.66
N LEU A 58 31.01 7.63 -55.51
CA LEU A 58 29.71 8.01 -54.93
C LEU A 58 29.82 8.46 -53.46
N ARG A 59 30.69 7.82 -52.67
CA ARG A 59 30.96 8.23 -51.28
C ARG A 59 31.65 9.60 -51.22
N LEU A 60 32.68 9.82 -52.04
CA LEU A 60 33.39 11.09 -52.13
C LEU A 60 32.50 12.22 -52.65
N GLU A 61 31.66 11.97 -53.66
CA GLU A 61 30.70 12.96 -54.17
C GLU A 61 29.69 13.37 -53.08
N ARG A 62 29.18 12.43 -52.27
CA ARG A 62 28.31 12.74 -51.12
C ARG A 62 29.03 13.53 -50.02
N ILE A 63 30.29 13.19 -49.74
CA ILE A 63 31.11 13.89 -48.73
C ILE A 63 31.45 15.31 -49.20
N LEU A 64 31.76 15.51 -50.48
CA LEU A 64 32.05 16.83 -51.05
C LEU A 64 30.82 17.70 -51.25
N LEU A 65 29.62 17.12 -51.32
CA LEU A 65 28.39 17.88 -51.54
C LEU A 65 28.10 18.86 -50.39
N VAL A 66 28.33 18.45 -49.15
CA VAL A 66 28.12 19.29 -47.95
C VAL A 66 28.97 20.57 -47.95
N PRO A 67 30.32 20.53 -48.08
CA PRO A 67 31.13 21.74 -48.11
C PRO A 67 30.89 22.59 -49.37
N ILE A 68 30.51 21.98 -50.49
CA ILE A 68 30.14 22.71 -51.72
C ILE A 68 28.86 23.52 -51.52
N VAL A 69 27.82 22.89 -50.95
CA VAL A 69 26.55 23.58 -50.67
C VAL A 69 26.77 24.68 -49.64
N ALA A 70 27.61 24.44 -48.62
CA ALA A 70 27.99 25.46 -47.65
C ALA A 70 28.75 26.63 -48.29
N LEU A 71 29.69 26.36 -49.20
CA LEU A 71 30.43 27.39 -49.94
C LEU A 71 29.49 28.27 -50.77
N TRP A 72 28.58 27.67 -51.53
CA TRP A 72 27.60 28.42 -52.32
C TRP A 72 26.59 29.17 -51.46
N GLY A 73 26.14 28.57 -50.35
CA GLY A 73 25.28 29.23 -49.37
C GLY A 73 25.94 30.44 -48.71
N ALA A 74 27.21 30.33 -48.31
CA ALA A 74 27.99 31.43 -47.77
C ALA A 74 28.26 32.53 -48.81
N THR A 75 28.55 32.14 -50.05
CA THR A 75 28.72 33.09 -51.17
C THR A 75 27.41 33.84 -51.44
N LEU A 76 26.28 33.13 -51.48
CA LEU A 76 24.96 33.73 -51.66
C LEU A 76 24.57 34.65 -50.48
N TYR A 77 24.87 34.24 -49.26
CA TYR A 77 24.68 35.06 -48.06
C TYR A 77 25.50 36.36 -48.14
N TRP A 78 26.79 36.25 -48.47
CA TRP A 78 27.68 37.39 -48.61
C TRP A 78 27.24 38.34 -49.75
N VAL A 79 26.88 37.79 -50.92
CA VAL A 79 26.30 38.54 -52.04
C VAL A 79 25.03 39.27 -51.61
N SER A 80 24.17 38.62 -50.82
CA SER A 80 22.94 39.23 -50.32
C SER A 80 23.16 40.34 -49.29
N GLU A 81 24.34 40.44 -48.66
CA GLU A 81 24.70 41.59 -47.82
C GLU A 81 25.16 42.81 -48.63
N GLN A 82 25.84 42.58 -49.76
CA GLN A 82 26.40 43.64 -50.58
C GLN A 82 25.35 44.39 -51.41
N VAL A 83 24.21 43.75 -51.69
CA VAL A 83 23.13 44.36 -52.48
C VAL A 83 21.97 44.80 -51.58
N PRO A 84 21.70 46.12 -51.42
CA PRO A 84 20.70 46.63 -50.48
C PRO A 84 19.29 46.06 -50.70
N TYR A 85 18.90 45.86 -51.97
CA TYR A 85 17.62 45.27 -52.33
C TYR A 85 17.53 43.79 -51.93
N LEU A 86 18.57 42.99 -52.16
CA LEU A 86 18.57 41.57 -51.72
C LEU A 86 18.59 41.47 -50.20
N ARG A 87 19.28 42.37 -49.49
CA ARG A 87 19.25 42.43 -48.04
C ARG A 87 17.84 42.71 -47.50
N ALA A 88 17.14 43.67 -48.09
CA ALA A 88 15.76 44.00 -47.74
C ALA A 88 14.80 42.83 -48.01
N TRP A 89 14.90 42.20 -49.18
CA TRP A 89 14.09 41.03 -49.54
C TRP A 89 14.38 39.81 -48.65
N ARG A 90 15.65 39.56 -48.31
CA ARG A 90 16.06 38.49 -47.39
C ARG A 90 15.47 38.71 -46.00
N LEU A 91 15.58 39.93 -45.47
CA LEU A 91 14.99 40.27 -44.17
C LEU A 91 13.47 40.16 -44.21
N LEU A 92 12.81 40.63 -45.28
CA LEU A 92 11.36 40.50 -45.45
C LEU A 92 10.93 39.03 -45.52
N LEU A 93 11.64 38.19 -46.27
CA LEU A 93 11.37 36.75 -46.33
C LEU A 93 11.56 36.07 -44.98
N VAL A 94 12.64 36.41 -44.26
CA VAL A 94 12.91 35.88 -42.91
C VAL A 94 11.82 36.33 -41.95
N CYS A 95 11.44 37.61 -41.95
CA CYS A 95 10.36 38.13 -41.12
C CYS A 95 9.01 37.50 -41.50
N LEU A 96 8.68 37.38 -42.78
CA LEU A 96 7.42 36.77 -43.24
C LEU A 96 7.32 35.31 -42.80
N VAL A 97 8.38 34.54 -42.99
CA VAL A 97 8.43 33.13 -42.57
C VAL A 97 8.37 33.05 -41.05
N GLN A 98 9.19 33.83 -40.34
CA GLN A 98 9.23 33.82 -38.89
C GLN A 98 7.89 34.24 -38.28
N ASP A 99 7.31 35.35 -38.72
CA ASP A 99 5.99 35.83 -38.28
C ASP A 99 4.90 34.83 -38.61
N SER A 100 4.96 34.14 -39.75
CA SER A 100 3.98 33.07 -40.07
C SER A 100 4.09 31.87 -39.12
N PHE A 101 5.29 31.56 -38.64
CA PHE A 101 5.55 30.42 -37.75
C PHE A 101 5.48 30.75 -36.26
N THR A 102 5.59 32.04 -35.87
CA THR A 102 5.47 32.55 -34.50
C THR A 102 4.13 33.26 -34.25
N ALA A 103 3.29 33.43 -35.28
CA ALA A 103 1.95 33.97 -35.10
C ALA A 103 1.13 33.08 -34.14
N PRO A 104 0.37 33.68 -33.22
CA PRO A 104 -0.46 32.93 -32.28
C PRO A 104 -1.64 32.30 -33.03
N LEU A 105 -1.68 30.97 -33.10
CA LEU A 105 -2.74 30.20 -33.75
C LEU A 105 -3.93 29.96 -32.81
N PHE A 106 -3.65 29.73 -31.53
CA PHE A 106 -4.67 29.50 -30.52
C PHE A 106 -4.25 30.11 -29.18
N LYS A 107 -5.22 30.64 -28.42
CA LYS A 107 -4.99 31.14 -27.05
C LYS A 107 -5.62 30.15 -26.07
N MET A 108 -4.84 29.67 -25.11
CA MET A 108 -5.32 28.83 -24.01
C MET A 108 -4.88 29.49 -22.70
N GLY A 109 -5.83 30.01 -21.93
CA GLY A 109 -5.53 30.86 -20.77
C GLY A 109 -4.89 32.19 -21.18
N GLU A 110 -3.81 32.59 -20.50
CA GLU A 110 -3.05 33.82 -20.80
C GLU A 110 -1.92 33.62 -21.82
N MET A 111 -1.64 32.36 -22.19
CA MET A 111 -0.55 32.01 -23.11
C MET A 111 -1.07 31.85 -24.54
N SER A 112 -0.31 32.37 -25.51
CA SER A 112 -0.59 32.23 -26.92
C SER A 112 0.33 31.17 -27.53
N TYR A 113 -0.25 30.14 -28.14
CA TYR A 113 0.51 29.04 -28.74
C TYR A 113 0.62 29.27 -30.25
N SER A 114 1.86 29.18 -30.74
CA SER A 114 2.15 29.29 -32.16
C SER A 114 2.14 27.93 -32.92
N ALA A 115 2.35 27.97 -34.24
CA ALA A 115 2.40 26.77 -35.09
C ALA A 115 3.62 25.92 -34.76
N LEU A 116 4.74 26.62 -34.56
CA LEU A 116 6.00 26.02 -34.12
C LEU A 116 5.82 25.36 -32.76
N ASP A 117 5.01 25.99 -31.92
CA ASP A 117 4.79 25.55 -30.56
C ASP A 117 4.00 24.24 -30.49
N LEU A 118 2.95 24.15 -31.31
CA LEU A 118 2.14 22.94 -31.47
C LEU A 118 2.95 21.73 -32.00
N LEU A 119 4.03 21.99 -32.75
CA LEU A 119 4.96 20.95 -33.21
C LEU A 119 6.04 20.64 -32.16
N LEU A 120 6.48 21.63 -31.40
CA LEU A 120 7.57 21.50 -30.43
C LEU A 120 7.19 20.64 -29.24
N ILE A 121 5.98 20.81 -28.67
CA ILE A 121 5.53 20.00 -27.52
C ILE A 121 5.60 18.49 -27.82
N PRO A 122 4.93 17.94 -28.86
CA PRO A 122 5.01 16.52 -29.15
C PRO A 122 6.43 16.09 -29.55
N GLY A 123 7.19 16.94 -30.25
CA GLY A 123 8.58 16.69 -30.58
C GLY A 123 9.46 16.51 -29.34
N LEU A 124 9.25 17.33 -28.32
CA LEU A 124 10.00 17.31 -27.06
C LEU A 124 9.57 16.13 -26.18
N VAL A 125 8.29 15.74 -26.19
CA VAL A 125 7.82 14.51 -25.55
C VAL A 125 8.43 13.26 -26.20
N VAL A 126 8.47 13.20 -27.53
CA VAL A 126 9.14 12.10 -28.25
C VAL A 126 10.65 12.11 -27.98
N GLY A 127 11.27 13.28 -27.99
CA GLY A 127 12.68 13.46 -27.64
C GLY A 127 12.99 12.96 -26.23
N LEU A 128 12.15 13.29 -25.24
CA LEU A 128 12.24 12.80 -23.88
C LEU A 128 12.11 11.27 -23.81
N TRP A 129 11.12 10.68 -24.50
CA TRP A 129 10.92 9.24 -24.52
C TRP A 129 12.13 8.49 -25.10
N ILE A 130 12.70 9.01 -26.19
CA ILE A 130 13.95 8.49 -26.79
C ILE A 130 15.13 8.65 -25.83
N ALA A 131 15.29 9.83 -25.22
CA ALA A 131 16.37 10.11 -24.28
C ALA A 131 16.31 9.18 -23.06
N MET A 132 15.14 8.97 -22.46
CA MET A 132 14.95 8.03 -21.35
C MET A 132 15.14 6.57 -21.80
N GLY A 133 14.73 6.23 -23.02
CA GLY A 133 15.00 4.93 -23.64
C GLY A 133 16.50 4.66 -23.82
N LEU A 134 17.26 5.66 -24.28
CA LEU A 134 18.71 5.56 -24.42
C LEU A 134 19.40 5.54 -23.07
N GLY A 135 18.99 6.40 -22.14
CA GLY A 135 19.52 6.47 -20.78
C GLY A 135 19.38 5.15 -20.03
N THR A 136 18.21 4.51 -20.11
CA THR A 136 18.00 3.17 -19.50
C THR A 136 18.75 2.04 -20.20
N ARG A 137 19.07 2.16 -21.50
CA ARG A 137 19.95 1.22 -22.20
C ARG A 137 21.41 1.40 -21.79
N LEU A 138 21.89 2.63 -21.68
CA LEU A 138 23.24 2.96 -21.22
C LEU A 138 23.43 2.58 -19.75
N ALA A 139 22.48 2.93 -18.88
CA ALA A 139 22.49 2.55 -17.48
C ALA A 139 22.58 1.03 -17.31
N ARG A 140 21.88 0.25 -18.14
CA ARG A 140 22.02 -1.21 -18.17
C ARG A 140 23.45 -1.64 -18.48
N LEU A 141 24.06 -1.13 -19.56
CA LEU A 141 25.44 -1.49 -19.94
C LEU A 141 26.46 -1.21 -18.83
N VAL A 142 26.22 -0.19 -17.99
CA VAL A 142 27.08 0.17 -16.86
C VAL A 142 26.76 -0.68 -15.61
N LEU A 143 25.48 -0.81 -15.23
CA LEU A 143 25.05 -1.56 -14.04
C LEU A 143 25.25 -3.07 -14.16
N PHE A 144 25.23 -3.65 -15.38
CA PHE A 144 25.46 -5.09 -15.58
C PHE A 144 26.82 -5.57 -15.08
N ARG A 145 27.82 -4.70 -14.92
CA ARG A 145 29.11 -5.07 -14.30
C ARG A 145 29.08 -5.12 -12.76
N ALA A 146 28.09 -4.49 -12.14
CA ALA A 146 28.08 -4.26 -10.69
C ALA A 146 27.06 -5.11 -9.92
N SER A 147 26.00 -5.62 -10.57
CA SER A 147 24.91 -6.33 -9.87
C SER A 147 24.61 -7.71 -10.44
N ALA A 148 24.72 -8.76 -9.62
CA ALA A 148 24.32 -10.14 -9.89
C ALA A 148 22.78 -10.36 -9.84
N MET A 149 22.00 -9.36 -10.26
CA MET A 149 20.53 -9.43 -10.28
C MET A 149 20.05 -10.28 -11.47
N GLN A 150 18.96 -11.03 -11.26
CA GLN A 150 18.31 -11.82 -12.32
C GLN A 150 17.80 -10.91 -13.44
N SER A 151 18.08 -11.28 -14.70
CA SER A 151 17.82 -10.45 -15.89
C SER A 151 16.38 -9.95 -15.99
N GLY A 152 15.38 -10.76 -15.62
CA GLY A 152 13.96 -10.38 -15.70
C GLY A 152 13.54 -9.26 -14.74
N ALA A 153 14.10 -9.22 -13.53
CA ALA A 153 13.78 -8.18 -12.55
C ALA A 153 14.35 -6.82 -12.97
N GLN A 154 15.56 -6.81 -13.53
CA GLN A 154 16.21 -5.60 -14.04
C GLN A 154 15.46 -5.02 -15.24
N GLU A 155 14.96 -5.86 -16.14
CA GLU A 155 14.16 -5.42 -17.29
C GLU A 155 12.86 -4.76 -16.86
N THR A 156 12.16 -5.37 -15.90
CA THR A 156 10.90 -4.84 -15.37
C THR A 156 11.14 -3.52 -14.63
N LEU A 157 12.15 -3.46 -13.77
CA LEU A 157 12.50 -2.24 -13.03
C LEU A 157 12.91 -1.11 -13.98
N GLY A 158 13.75 -1.39 -14.98
CA GLY A 158 14.17 -0.41 -15.97
C GLY A 158 12.99 0.13 -16.80
N MET A 159 12.02 -0.72 -17.13
CA MET A 159 10.79 -0.29 -17.78
C MET A 159 9.95 0.61 -16.86
N LEU A 160 9.77 0.23 -15.60
CA LEU A 160 8.98 0.99 -14.63
C LEU A 160 9.57 2.38 -14.39
N VAL A 161 10.89 2.45 -14.15
CA VAL A 161 11.63 3.71 -13.99
C VAL A 161 11.51 4.57 -15.24
N ARG A 162 11.66 3.99 -16.45
CA ARG A 162 11.50 4.74 -17.71
C ARG A 162 10.10 5.34 -17.83
N VAL A 163 9.05 4.56 -17.57
CA VAL A 163 7.67 5.02 -17.64
C VAL A 163 7.44 6.14 -16.62
N PHE A 164 7.88 5.95 -15.38
CA PHE A 164 7.75 6.93 -14.31
C PHE A 164 8.47 8.26 -14.63
N LEU A 165 9.76 8.21 -15.01
CA LEU A 165 10.52 9.40 -15.40
C LEU A 165 9.93 10.09 -16.63
N THR A 166 9.45 9.33 -17.61
CA THR A 166 8.80 9.90 -18.80
C THR A 166 7.51 10.62 -18.40
N PHE A 167 6.68 10.01 -17.54
CA PHE A 167 5.46 10.63 -17.03
C PHE A 167 5.75 11.95 -16.30
N VAL A 168 6.70 11.95 -15.36
CA VAL A 168 7.12 13.16 -14.65
C VAL A 168 7.64 14.23 -15.61
N GLY A 169 8.46 13.84 -16.59
CA GLY A 169 8.98 14.77 -17.58
C GLY A 169 7.88 15.36 -18.47
N VAL A 170 6.87 14.59 -18.88
CA VAL A 170 5.71 15.09 -19.64
C VAL A 170 4.93 16.13 -18.83
N VAL A 171 4.68 15.85 -17.54
CA VAL A 171 4.02 16.81 -16.64
C VAL A 171 4.82 18.11 -16.54
N MET A 172 6.15 18.04 -16.40
CA MET A 172 7.02 19.22 -16.38
C MET A 172 6.97 20.02 -17.68
N ILE A 173 6.93 19.36 -18.85
CA ILE A 173 6.83 20.01 -20.16
C ILE A 173 5.53 20.79 -20.26
N PHE A 174 4.41 20.18 -19.88
CA PHE A 174 3.09 20.83 -19.90
C PHE A 174 3.04 22.01 -18.94
N GLN A 175 3.60 21.87 -17.74
CA GLN A 175 3.65 22.96 -16.76
C GLN A 175 4.52 24.14 -17.22
N TYR A 176 5.67 23.88 -17.86
CA TYR A 176 6.51 24.94 -18.46
C TYR A 176 5.76 25.74 -19.53
N TRP A 177 4.81 25.09 -20.22
CA TRP A 177 3.99 25.68 -21.27
C TRP A 177 2.71 26.34 -20.76
N GLY A 178 2.54 26.46 -19.45
CA GLY A 178 1.36 27.07 -18.84
C GLY A 178 0.08 26.24 -18.99
N ILE A 179 0.19 24.96 -19.39
CA ILE A 179 -0.96 24.05 -19.42
C ILE A 179 -1.28 23.65 -17.98
N ASP A 180 -2.54 23.87 -17.57
CA ASP A 180 -2.99 23.47 -16.25
C ASP A 180 -3.06 21.94 -16.15
N VAL A 181 -2.08 21.37 -15.45
CA VAL A 181 -1.99 19.93 -15.16
C VAL A 181 -2.65 19.56 -13.84
N SER A 182 -3.36 20.47 -13.17
CA SER A 182 -4.03 20.20 -11.88
C SER A 182 -5.02 19.05 -11.98
N SER A 183 -5.80 18.98 -13.07
CA SER A 183 -6.72 17.86 -13.34
C SER A 183 -5.97 16.51 -13.50
N LEU A 184 -4.80 16.53 -14.14
CA LEU A 184 -3.93 15.36 -14.25
C LEU A 184 -3.34 14.97 -12.89
N ALA A 185 -3.02 15.94 -12.03
CA ALA A 185 -2.53 15.69 -10.69
C ALA A 185 -3.61 15.07 -9.80
N VAL A 186 -4.87 15.51 -9.90
CA VAL A 186 -6.02 14.90 -9.19
C VAL A 186 -6.23 13.46 -9.67
N LEU A 187 -6.25 13.23 -10.98
CA LEU A 187 -6.37 11.88 -11.55
C LEU A 187 -5.18 10.99 -11.16
N GLY A 188 -3.97 11.53 -11.23
CA GLY A 188 -2.74 10.85 -10.82
C GLY A 188 -2.72 10.53 -9.33
N GLY A 189 -3.27 11.41 -8.49
CA GLY A 189 -3.47 11.18 -7.07
C GLY A 189 -4.44 10.03 -6.80
N ALA A 190 -5.60 10.02 -7.46
CA ALA A 190 -6.57 8.93 -7.35
C ALA A 190 -5.99 7.58 -7.82
N LEU A 191 -5.30 7.58 -8.97
CA LEU A 191 -4.57 6.41 -9.46
C LEU A 191 -3.48 5.97 -8.49
N GLY A 192 -2.73 6.91 -7.90
CA GLY A 192 -1.69 6.66 -6.92
C GLY A 192 -2.24 5.98 -5.65
N VAL A 193 -3.38 6.45 -5.15
CA VAL A 193 -4.08 5.80 -4.02
C VAL A 193 -4.53 4.39 -4.40
N GLY A 194 -5.11 4.20 -5.58
CA GLY A 194 -5.50 2.88 -6.08
C GLY A 194 -4.33 1.90 -6.20
N ILE A 195 -3.19 2.35 -6.74
CA ILE A 195 -1.95 1.57 -6.80
C ILE A 195 -1.42 1.28 -5.40
N GLY A 196 -1.48 2.25 -4.48
CA GLY A 196 -1.07 2.09 -3.08
C GLY A 196 -1.84 0.98 -2.38
N PHE A 197 -3.17 0.96 -2.52
CA PHE A 197 -4.00 -0.13 -2.00
C PHE A 197 -3.66 -1.48 -2.66
N GLY A 198 -3.43 -1.51 -3.97
CA GLY A 198 -3.02 -2.73 -4.67
C GLY A 198 -1.66 -3.29 -4.22
N LEU A 199 -0.74 -2.41 -3.82
CA LEU A 199 0.62 -2.79 -3.38
C LEU A 199 0.75 -2.97 -1.86
N GLN A 200 -0.30 -2.68 -1.09
CA GLN A 200 -0.29 -2.70 0.37
C GLN A 200 0.24 -4.03 0.93
N THR A 201 -0.24 -5.16 0.43
CA THR A 201 0.19 -6.49 0.87
C THR A 201 1.66 -6.77 0.57
N ILE A 202 2.17 -6.28 -0.56
CA ILE A 202 3.58 -6.44 -0.93
C ILE A 202 4.46 -5.59 -0.02
N ALA A 203 4.05 -4.34 0.25
CA ALA A 203 4.73 -3.45 1.17
C ALA A 203 4.74 -4.01 2.60
N ASN A 204 3.60 -4.50 3.10
CA ASN A 204 3.50 -5.13 4.42
C ASN A 204 4.46 -6.32 4.55
N ASN A 205 4.46 -7.24 3.58
CA ASN A 205 5.39 -8.38 3.58
C ASN A 205 6.86 -7.96 3.50
N PHE A 206 7.18 -6.91 2.74
CA PHE A 206 8.54 -6.38 2.63
C PHE A 206 9.01 -5.78 3.96
N VAL A 207 8.22 -4.88 4.54
CA VAL A 207 8.51 -4.26 5.84
C VAL A 207 8.64 -5.34 6.91
N SER A 208 7.73 -6.32 6.91
CA SER A 208 7.80 -7.47 7.82
C SER A 208 9.10 -8.26 7.65
N GLY A 209 9.57 -8.47 6.42
CA GLY A 209 10.86 -9.11 6.16
C GLY A 209 12.05 -8.33 6.70
N VAL A 210 12.02 -6.99 6.58
CA VAL A 210 13.04 -6.11 7.15
C VAL A 210 13.05 -6.21 8.68
N VAL A 211 11.87 -6.16 9.33
CA VAL A 211 11.73 -6.32 10.78
C VAL A 211 12.26 -7.67 11.25
N LEU A 212 11.85 -8.77 10.61
CA LEU A 212 12.36 -10.12 10.91
C LEU A 212 13.88 -10.22 10.76
N GLY A 213 14.46 -9.55 9.76
CA GLY A 213 15.91 -9.52 9.55
C GLY A 213 16.69 -8.71 10.60
N LEU A 214 16.08 -7.62 11.11
CA LEU A 214 16.66 -6.73 12.11
C LEU A 214 16.54 -7.28 13.53
N GLU A 215 15.32 -7.63 13.94
CA GLU A 215 15.02 -8.10 15.30
C GLU A 215 15.38 -9.58 15.49
N ARG A 216 15.40 -10.36 14.41
CA ARG A 216 15.75 -11.79 14.40
C ARG A 216 15.00 -12.63 15.46
N PRO A 217 13.66 -12.52 15.58
CA PRO A 217 12.88 -13.39 16.48
C PRO A 217 12.93 -14.86 16.04
N ILE A 218 13.13 -15.07 14.73
CA ILE A 218 13.41 -16.37 14.11
C ILE A 218 14.65 -16.24 13.24
N LYS A 219 15.48 -17.29 13.20
CA LYS A 219 16.73 -17.33 12.43
C LYS A 219 16.74 -18.53 11.47
N PRO A 220 17.47 -18.45 10.35
CA PRO A 220 17.72 -19.63 9.52
C PRO A 220 18.36 -20.75 10.37
N GLY A 221 17.73 -21.92 10.38
CA GLY A 221 18.10 -23.07 11.20
C GLY A 221 17.17 -23.35 12.37
N ASP A 222 16.39 -22.36 12.82
CA ASP A 222 15.45 -22.51 13.94
C ASP A 222 14.32 -23.48 13.59
N TYR A 223 13.88 -24.27 14.56
CA TYR A 223 12.68 -25.10 14.44
C TYR A 223 11.46 -24.34 14.94
N VAL A 224 10.52 -24.06 14.05
CA VAL A 224 9.39 -23.17 14.31
C VAL A 224 8.06 -23.84 13.97
N GLN A 225 7.01 -23.39 14.64
CA GLN A 225 5.63 -23.75 14.37
C GLN A 225 4.80 -22.48 14.17
N VAL A 226 4.06 -22.44 13.06
CA VAL A 226 3.22 -21.31 12.63
C VAL A 226 1.83 -21.86 12.34
N GLY A 227 0.91 -21.76 13.30
CA GLY A 227 -0.35 -22.50 13.27
C GLY A 227 -0.11 -24.00 13.21
N ASP A 228 -0.64 -24.67 12.18
CA ASP A 228 -0.47 -26.11 11.96
C ASP A 228 0.84 -26.48 11.22
N LEU A 229 1.59 -25.48 10.74
CA LEU A 229 2.80 -25.70 9.96
C LEU A 229 4.00 -25.82 10.90
N VAL A 230 4.70 -26.95 10.87
CA VAL A 230 5.89 -27.19 11.68
C VAL A 230 7.08 -27.51 10.78
N GLY A 231 8.22 -26.86 11.02
CA GLY A 231 9.43 -27.12 10.25
C GLY A 231 10.62 -26.25 10.64
N SER A 232 11.74 -26.44 9.95
CA SER A 232 12.94 -25.63 10.15
C SER A 232 12.98 -24.46 9.18
N VAL A 233 13.37 -23.27 9.64
CA VAL A 233 13.55 -22.09 8.79
C VAL A 233 14.76 -22.32 7.86
N ALA A 234 14.53 -22.42 6.56
CA ALA A 234 15.59 -22.59 5.58
C ALA A 234 16.25 -21.25 5.22
N ARG A 235 15.43 -20.23 4.94
CA ARG A 235 15.89 -18.86 4.67
C ARG A 235 14.76 -17.84 4.89
N ILE A 236 15.14 -16.62 5.25
CA ILE A 236 14.23 -15.48 5.35
C ILE A 236 14.49 -14.58 4.14
N GLY A 237 13.51 -14.49 3.24
CA GLY A 237 13.55 -13.61 2.08
C GLY A 237 12.88 -12.27 2.35
N ALA A 238 12.95 -11.35 1.39
CA ALA A 238 12.37 -10.01 1.54
C ALA A 238 10.85 -10.01 1.78
N ARG A 239 10.10 -10.93 1.13
CA ARG A 239 8.62 -11.00 1.23
C ARG A 239 8.07 -12.25 1.90
N SER A 240 8.89 -13.29 1.99
CA SER A 240 8.46 -14.59 2.49
C SER A 240 9.63 -15.34 3.11
N THR A 241 9.32 -16.14 4.11
CA THR A 241 10.25 -17.06 4.77
C THR A 241 9.96 -18.48 4.29
N GLU A 242 11.03 -19.21 3.97
CA GLU A 242 10.94 -20.60 3.54
C GLU A 242 11.12 -21.50 4.76
N ILE A 243 10.10 -22.30 5.06
CA ILE A 243 10.09 -23.29 6.15
C ILE A 243 10.09 -24.67 5.52
N ARG A 244 11.06 -25.50 5.90
CA ARG A 244 11.17 -26.89 5.43
C ARG A 244 10.64 -27.86 6.47
N THR A 245 9.62 -28.63 6.11
CA THR A 245 9.02 -29.64 7.01
C THR A 245 9.95 -30.83 7.20
N ASN A 246 9.64 -31.67 8.19
CA ASN A 246 10.37 -32.92 8.42
C ASN A 246 10.25 -33.91 7.24
N ASP A 247 9.21 -33.77 6.41
CA ASP A 247 9.01 -34.55 5.18
C ASP A 247 9.81 -34.01 3.99
N GLY A 248 10.63 -32.98 4.18
CA GLY A 248 11.45 -32.37 3.13
C GLY A 248 10.70 -31.42 2.20
N VAL A 249 9.48 -31.01 2.54
CA VAL A 249 8.68 -30.06 1.74
C VAL A 249 9.02 -28.62 2.14
N SER A 250 9.31 -27.77 1.14
CA SER A 250 9.51 -26.33 1.35
C SER A 250 8.18 -25.57 1.25
N ILE A 251 7.82 -24.87 2.32
CA ILE A 251 6.62 -24.03 2.42
C ILE A 251 7.05 -22.56 2.47
N LEU A 252 6.46 -21.74 1.60
CA LEU A 252 6.72 -20.30 1.55
C LEU A 252 5.66 -19.57 2.37
N VAL A 253 6.05 -19.05 3.53
CA VAL A 253 5.17 -18.31 4.43
C VAL A 253 5.38 -16.80 4.21
N PRO A 254 4.32 -16.01 3.93
CA PRO A 254 4.44 -14.55 3.87
C PRO A 254 4.99 -13.99 5.17
N ASN A 255 5.91 -13.03 5.09
CA ASN A 255 6.55 -12.49 6.30
C ASN A 255 5.56 -11.78 7.23
N SER A 256 4.53 -11.11 6.66
CA SER A 256 3.44 -10.50 7.44
C SER A 256 2.77 -11.50 8.37
N ARG A 257 2.50 -12.72 7.89
CA ARG A 257 1.88 -13.79 8.67
C ARG A 257 2.69 -14.17 9.91
N LEU A 258 4.01 -14.06 9.86
CA LEU A 258 4.92 -14.38 10.98
C LEU A 258 4.97 -13.28 12.04
N LEU A 259 4.57 -12.05 11.69
CA LEU A 259 4.48 -10.94 12.63
C LEU A 259 3.04 -10.73 13.14
N GLU A 260 2.03 -11.07 12.33
CA GLU A 260 0.62 -10.90 12.66
C GLU A 260 0.07 -12.03 13.53
N HIS A 261 0.64 -13.24 13.46
CA HIS A 261 0.20 -14.41 14.23
C HIS A 261 1.28 -14.91 15.18
N GLU A 262 0.85 -15.67 16.19
CA GLU A 262 1.74 -16.35 17.11
C GLU A 262 2.63 -17.36 16.37
N VAL A 263 3.93 -17.33 16.71
CA VAL A 263 4.94 -18.25 16.21
C VAL A 263 5.63 -18.89 17.40
N VAL A 264 5.58 -20.21 17.48
CA VAL A 264 6.31 -20.98 18.51
C VAL A 264 7.69 -21.30 17.95
N ASN A 265 8.74 -20.76 18.56
CA ASN A 265 10.12 -21.06 18.21
C ASN A 265 10.73 -22.01 19.25
N TRP A 266 10.88 -23.29 18.87
CA TRP A 266 11.40 -24.35 19.73
C TRP A 266 12.92 -24.32 19.89
N SER A 267 13.62 -23.48 19.13
CA SER A 267 15.09 -23.39 19.10
C SER A 267 15.61 -21.99 19.44
N HIS A 268 14.76 -21.12 19.99
CA HIS A 268 15.14 -19.75 20.30
C HIS A 268 16.09 -19.71 21.51
N GLU A 269 17.34 -19.32 21.27
CA GLU A 269 18.44 -19.23 22.25
C GLU A 269 18.87 -20.57 22.86
N ASP A 270 17.95 -21.35 23.42
CA ASP A 270 18.15 -22.69 23.94
C ASP A 270 17.21 -23.70 23.24
N PRO A 271 17.73 -24.70 22.50
CA PRO A 271 16.90 -25.72 21.85
C PRO A 271 16.37 -26.79 22.81
N THR A 272 16.58 -26.63 24.12
CA THR A 272 16.06 -27.54 25.13
C THR A 272 14.54 -27.45 25.22
N SER A 273 13.86 -28.55 24.90
CA SER A 273 12.39 -28.65 24.89
C SER A 273 11.89 -29.85 25.68
N ARG A 274 10.73 -29.69 26.33
CA ARG A 274 10.08 -30.77 27.08
C ARG A 274 9.10 -31.52 26.18
N VAL A 275 9.24 -32.84 26.13
CA VAL A 275 8.34 -33.75 25.45
C VAL A 275 7.41 -34.39 26.47
N HIS A 276 6.13 -34.37 26.15
CA HIS A 276 5.04 -34.87 26.98
C HIS A 276 4.58 -36.22 26.43
N LEU A 277 4.67 -37.27 27.25
CA LEU A 277 4.27 -38.63 26.89
C LEU A 277 3.12 -39.11 27.80
N PRO A 278 1.85 -38.97 27.38
CA PRO A 278 0.73 -39.52 28.12
C PRO A 278 0.78 -41.05 28.12
N VAL A 279 0.58 -41.64 29.30
CA VAL A 279 0.55 -43.09 29.57
C VAL A 279 -0.59 -43.38 30.54
N GLN A 280 -1.38 -44.41 30.28
CA GLN A 280 -2.45 -44.84 31.17
C GLN A 280 -2.15 -46.22 31.76
N VAL A 281 -2.42 -46.40 33.06
CA VAL A 281 -2.27 -47.68 33.78
C VAL A 281 -3.57 -48.06 34.49
N ALA A 282 -3.76 -49.34 34.79
CA ALA A 282 -4.95 -49.81 35.49
C ALA A 282 -5.05 -49.27 36.93
N TYR A 283 -6.27 -49.21 37.48
CA TYR A 283 -6.56 -48.66 38.81
C TYR A 283 -5.92 -49.43 39.97
N ASP A 284 -5.62 -50.71 39.77
CA ASP A 284 -4.97 -51.59 40.72
C ASP A 284 -3.43 -51.45 40.72
N ALA A 285 -2.86 -50.66 39.80
CA ALA A 285 -1.42 -50.45 39.72
C ALA A 285 -0.89 -49.55 40.85
N GLU A 286 0.22 -49.95 41.48
CA GLU A 286 0.89 -49.12 42.48
C GLU A 286 1.62 -47.93 41.84
N LEU A 287 1.08 -46.72 42.02
CA LEU A 287 1.59 -45.50 41.38
C LEU A 287 3.08 -45.22 41.64
N ARG A 288 3.60 -45.54 42.82
CA ARG A 288 5.02 -45.36 43.14
C ARG A 288 5.92 -46.31 42.34
N ALA A 289 5.48 -47.54 42.14
CA ALA A 289 6.16 -48.52 41.30
C ALA A 289 6.11 -48.07 39.83
N VAL A 290 4.93 -47.68 39.33
CA VAL A 290 4.73 -47.17 37.96
C VAL A 290 5.66 -45.98 37.67
N ARG A 291 5.72 -44.99 38.57
CA ARG A 291 6.64 -43.85 38.44
C ARG A 291 8.08 -44.29 38.27
N THR A 292 8.54 -45.26 39.07
CA THR A 292 9.91 -45.76 39.02
C THR A 292 10.20 -46.44 37.68
N VAL A 293 9.27 -47.27 37.20
CA VAL A 293 9.39 -47.99 35.92
C VAL A 293 9.39 -47.03 34.73
N LEU A 294 8.53 -46.00 34.73
CA LEU A 294 8.49 -44.99 33.66
C LEU A 294 9.77 -44.15 33.62
N LEU A 295 10.29 -43.76 34.79
CA LEU A 295 11.57 -43.06 34.89
C LEU A 295 12.74 -43.94 34.42
N GLU A 296 12.72 -45.25 34.72
CA GLU A 296 13.71 -46.20 34.22
C GLU A 296 13.67 -46.33 32.69
N ALA A 297 12.47 -46.36 32.10
CA ALA A 297 12.31 -46.45 30.65
C ALA A 297 12.88 -45.23 29.89
N ALA A 298 12.77 -44.05 30.48
CA ALA A 298 13.38 -42.82 29.95
C ALA A 298 14.89 -42.72 30.25
N ARG A 299 15.33 -43.26 31.39
CA ARG A 299 16.75 -43.29 31.76
C ARG A 299 17.56 -44.06 30.71
N HIS A 300 18.73 -43.55 30.37
CA HIS A 300 19.64 -44.11 29.36
C HIS A 300 19.15 -44.03 27.90
N HIS A 301 18.12 -43.22 27.58
CA HIS A 301 17.87 -42.85 26.19
C HIS A 301 18.87 -41.76 25.77
N PRO A 302 19.62 -41.90 24.66
CA PRO A 302 20.67 -40.95 24.27
C PRO A 302 20.16 -39.53 24.03
N ASP A 303 18.93 -39.41 23.52
CA ASP A 303 18.31 -38.11 23.21
C ASP A 303 17.53 -37.48 24.38
N VAL A 304 17.52 -38.11 25.56
CA VAL A 304 16.90 -37.60 26.78
C VAL A 304 17.98 -36.98 27.68
N LEU A 305 17.76 -35.76 28.12
CA LEU A 305 18.67 -35.06 29.02
C LEU A 305 18.60 -35.63 30.43
N ALA A 306 19.77 -35.74 31.07
CA ALA A 306 19.88 -36.05 32.49
C ALA A 306 19.62 -34.80 33.38
N ASP A 307 19.91 -33.62 32.83
CA ASP A 307 19.63 -32.31 33.45
C ASP A 307 19.10 -31.36 32.38
N PRO A 308 17.84 -30.88 32.47
CA PRO A 308 16.86 -31.18 33.51
C PRO A 308 16.42 -32.65 33.50
N ARG A 309 16.24 -33.22 34.70
CA ARG A 309 15.90 -34.64 34.88
C ARG A 309 14.46 -34.95 34.42
N PRO A 310 14.21 -36.14 33.86
CA PRO A 310 12.84 -36.60 33.59
C PRO A 310 12.00 -36.67 34.85
N ASP A 311 10.70 -36.43 34.72
CA ASP A 311 9.73 -36.59 35.80
C ASP A 311 8.47 -37.30 35.31
N VAL A 312 7.64 -37.75 36.25
CA VAL A 312 6.35 -38.36 35.98
C VAL A 312 5.32 -37.68 36.85
N GLU A 313 4.29 -37.14 36.22
CA GLU A 313 3.17 -36.49 36.87
C GLU A 313 1.91 -37.36 36.73
N VAL A 314 1.08 -37.41 37.78
CA VAL A 314 -0.27 -37.98 37.67
C VAL A 314 -1.19 -36.86 37.20
N ARG A 315 -1.85 -37.04 36.05
CA ARG A 315 -2.78 -36.07 35.48
C ARG A 315 -4.17 -36.18 36.08
N GLY A 316 -4.60 -37.38 36.41
CA GLY A 316 -5.90 -37.63 37.03
C GLY A 316 -6.31 -39.09 36.94
N PHE A 317 -7.55 -39.35 37.32
CA PHE A 317 -8.20 -40.65 37.23
C PHE A 317 -9.16 -40.60 36.02
N GLY A 318 -8.82 -41.32 34.94
CA GLY A 318 -9.57 -41.36 33.69
C GLY A 318 -10.64 -42.45 33.66
N GLU A 319 -11.41 -42.56 32.57
CA GLU A 319 -12.57 -43.48 32.52
C GLU A 319 -12.22 -44.96 32.71
N SER A 320 -11.01 -45.39 32.33
CA SER A 320 -10.61 -46.81 32.34
C SER A 320 -9.32 -47.08 33.12
N GLY A 321 -8.66 -46.04 33.64
CA GLY A 321 -7.41 -46.16 34.36
C GLY A 321 -6.92 -44.83 34.90
N ILE A 322 -5.71 -44.84 35.46
CA ILE A 322 -5.04 -43.65 35.98
C ILE A 322 -4.18 -43.05 34.88
N ASP A 323 -4.37 -41.76 34.61
CA ASP A 323 -3.63 -41.03 33.58
C ASP A 323 -2.35 -40.46 34.18
N LEU A 324 -1.21 -40.87 33.65
CA LEU A 324 0.12 -40.37 33.98
C LEU A 324 0.75 -39.71 32.76
N GLU A 325 1.72 -38.85 33.02
CA GLU A 325 2.49 -38.21 31.97
C GLU A 325 3.97 -38.29 32.29
N LEU A 326 4.72 -38.94 31.40
CA LEU A 326 6.16 -38.98 31.44
C LEU A 326 6.69 -37.73 30.73
N LEU A 327 7.40 -36.90 31.49
CA LEU A 327 7.99 -35.64 31.05
C LEU A 327 9.49 -35.85 30.83
N VAL A 328 9.94 -35.68 29.59
CA VAL A 328 11.37 -35.80 29.24
C VAL A 328 11.86 -34.54 28.56
N TRP A 329 13.13 -34.20 28.74
CA TRP A 329 13.74 -33.04 28.09
C TRP A 329 14.68 -33.50 26.97
N THR A 330 14.71 -32.79 25.85
CA THR A 330 15.59 -33.06 24.71
C THR A 330 16.21 -31.77 24.16
N ARG A 331 17.42 -31.86 23.61
CA ARG A 331 18.10 -30.74 22.93
C ARG A 331 17.84 -30.67 21.42
N ASP A 332 17.15 -31.66 20.86
CA ASP A 332 16.81 -31.67 19.43
C ASP A 332 15.29 -31.68 19.22
N PRO A 333 14.66 -30.49 19.18
CA PRO A 333 13.21 -30.38 19.02
C PRO A 333 12.72 -30.94 17.68
N ARG A 334 13.59 -31.01 16.66
CA ARG A 334 13.26 -31.58 15.34
C ARG A 334 12.96 -33.08 15.39
N ASN A 335 13.60 -33.77 16.33
CA ASN A 335 13.55 -35.23 16.45
C ASN A 335 12.50 -35.70 17.49
N GLN A 336 11.68 -34.80 18.04
CA GLN A 336 10.69 -35.12 19.08
C GLN A 336 9.74 -36.26 18.67
N VAL A 337 9.32 -36.31 17.40
CA VAL A 337 8.41 -37.36 16.91
C VAL A 337 9.05 -38.74 17.05
N LYS A 338 10.32 -38.86 16.64
CA LYS A 338 11.07 -40.12 16.72
C LYS A 338 11.37 -40.47 18.18
N LEU A 339 11.85 -39.51 18.96
CA LEU A 339 12.11 -39.68 20.39
C LEU A 339 10.88 -40.19 21.13
N ARG A 340 9.72 -39.59 20.89
CA ARG A 340 8.45 -40.00 21.50
C ARG A 340 8.10 -41.45 21.12
N SER A 341 8.27 -41.82 19.86
CA SER A 341 8.05 -43.20 19.41
C SER A 341 8.97 -44.19 20.11
N ASP A 342 10.27 -43.90 20.16
CA ASP A 342 11.28 -44.77 20.78
C ASP A 342 11.03 -44.94 22.29
N LEU A 343 10.62 -43.86 22.96
CA LEU A 343 10.23 -43.90 24.37
C LEU A 343 8.95 -44.71 24.61
N TYR A 344 7.95 -44.63 23.73
CA TYR A 344 6.75 -45.46 23.86
C TYR A 344 7.07 -46.97 23.77
N TYR A 345 7.97 -47.37 22.86
CA TYR A 345 8.44 -48.76 22.80
C TYR A 345 9.14 -49.19 24.10
N ARG A 346 9.97 -48.32 24.69
CA ARG A 346 10.64 -48.59 25.96
C ARG A 346 9.68 -48.65 27.13
N VAL A 347 8.68 -47.76 27.17
CA VAL A 347 7.64 -47.74 28.19
C VAL A 347 6.81 -49.02 28.14
N ASP A 348 6.33 -49.44 26.97
CA ASP A 348 5.59 -50.71 26.84
C ASP A 348 6.44 -51.91 27.31
N ALA A 349 7.70 -51.99 26.89
CA ALA A 349 8.61 -53.04 27.33
C ALA A 349 8.89 -53.01 28.85
N ALA A 350 8.96 -51.82 29.46
CA ALA A 350 9.16 -51.67 30.89
C ALA A 350 7.92 -52.06 31.69
N LEU A 351 6.73 -51.59 31.29
CA LEU A 351 5.46 -51.95 31.93
C LEU A 351 5.22 -53.45 31.90
N ARG A 352 5.46 -54.11 30.75
CA ARG A 352 5.32 -55.57 30.61
C ARG A 352 6.30 -56.35 31.49
N ARG A 353 7.56 -55.92 31.58
CA ARG A 353 8.58 -56.57 32.42
C ARG A 353 8.21 -56.54 33.91
N HIS A 354 7.55 -55.48 34.36
CA HIS A 354 7.14 -55.31 35.75
C HIS A 354 5.69 -55.78 36.02
N GLY A 355 5.02 -56.40 35.04
CA GLY A 355 3.66 -56.90 35.20
C GLY A 355 2.60 -55.82 35.41
N ILE A 356 2.87 -54.58 34.99
CA ILE A 356 1.92 -53.46 35.10
C ILE A 356 0.94 -53.55 33.92
N ALA A 357 -0.34 -53.71 34.21
CA ALA A 357 -1.39 -53.83 33.20
C ALA A 357 -1.70 -52.47 32.56
N VAL A 358 -1.72 -52.45 31.22
CA VAL A 358 -2.32 -51.35 30.44
C VAL A 358 -3.82 -51.60 30.38
N PRO A 359 -4.66 -50.64 30.81
CA PRO A 359 -6.09 -50.87 30.93
C PRO A 359 -6.73 -50.99 29.55
N SER A 360 -7.63 -51.96 29.42
CA SER A 360 -8.64 -51.95 28.36
C SER A 360 -9.82 -51.07 28.80
N PRO A 361 -10.64 -50.56 27.86
CA PRO A 361 -11.86 -49.87 28.21
C PRO A 361 -12.71 -50.69 29.19
N GLN A 362 -12.91 -50.18 30.41
CA GLN A 362 -13.70 -50.87 31.44
C GLN A 362 -15.17 -50.46 31.36
N ARG A 363 -16.07 -51.41 31.59
CA ARG A 363 -17.51 -51.16 31.66
C ARG A 363 -18.14 -52.02 32.74
N ASP A 364 -18.75 -51.36 33.70
CA ASP A 364 -19.61 -52.04 34.67
C ASP A 364 -20.99 -52.26 34.06
N VAL A 365 -21.34 -53.53 33.87
CA VAL A 365 -22.64 -53.93 33.30
C VAL A 365 -23.53 -54.40 34.43
N HIS A 366 -24.51 -53.58 34.78
CA HIS A 366 -25.56 -53.94 35.73
C HIS A 366 -26.62 -54.76 34.99
N VAL A 367 -26.55 -56.09 35.13
CA VAL A 367 -27.52 -57.01 34.51
C VAL A 367 -28.74 -57.14 35.41
N HIS A 368 -29.86 -56.55 34.99
CA HIS A 368 -31.16 -56.73 35.64
C HIS A 368 -31.88 -57.92 35.03
N ALA A 369 -32.06 -58.99 35.80
CA ALA A 369 -32.72 -60.23 35.36
C ALA A 369 -33.79 -60.64 36.38
N PRO A 370 -35.01 -60.05 36.32
CA PRO A 370 -36.03 -60.21 37.35
C PRO A 370 -36.47 -61.67 37.57
N GLU A 371 -36.46 -62.48 36.52
CA GLU A 371 -36.81 -63.90 36.59
C GLU A 371 -35.71 -64.72 37.27
N LEU A 372 -34.44 -64.39 37.00
CA LEU A 372 -33.29 -65.00 37.65
C LEU A 372 -33.23 -64.61 39.14
N GLU A 373 -33.50 -63.35 39.46
CA GLU A 373 -33.58 -62.85 40.84
C GLU A 373 -34.68 -63.57 41.63
N ARG A 374 -35.87 -63.75 41.05
CA ARG A 374 -36.96 -64.54 41.67
C ARG A 374 -36.59 -66.02 41.83
N ALA A 375 -35.95 -66.62 40.83
CA ALA A 375 -35.52 -68.01 40.87
C ALA A 375 -34.43 -68.24 41.94
N VAL A 376 -33.44 -67.34 42.03
CA VAL A 376 -32.40 -67.37 43.06
C VAL A 376 -32.99 -67.14 44.45
N ALA A 377 -33.95 -66.23 44.61
CA ALA A 377 -34.64 -66.02 45.89
C ALA A 377 -35.48 -67.25 46.29
N ALA A 378 -36.13 -67.91 45.34
CA ALA A 378 -36.87 -69.16 45.59
C ALA A 378 -35.93 -70.31 45.97
N TRP A 379 -34.80 -70.45 45.29
CA TRP A 379 -33.76 -71.44 45.61
C TRP A 379 -33.15 -71.17 46.99
N ARG A 380 -32.77 -69.93 47.29
CA ARG A 380 -32.13 -69.54 48.55
C ARG A 380 -33.05 -69.79 49.76
N ARG A 381 -34.36 -69.54 49.64
CA ARG A 381 -35.38 -69.88 50.66
C ARG A 381 -35.55 -71.38 50.88
N ARG A 382 -35.34 -72.19 49.85
CA ARG A 382 -35.48 -73.65 49.92
C ARG A 382 -34.25 -74.31 50.56
N GLU A 383 -33.05 -73.84 50.23
CA GLU A 383 -31.79 -74.42 50.67
C GLU A 383 -31.33 -73.89 52.05
N PHE A 384 -31.69 -72.65 52.39
CA PHE A 384 -31.29 -71.99 53.64
C PHE A 384 -32.49 -71.38 54.38
N PRO A 385 -33.41 -72.20 54.91
CA PRO A 385 -34.63 -71.72 55.56
C PRO A 385 -34.37 -70.87 56.81
N GLU A 386 -33.31 -71.15 57.58
CA GLU A 386 -32.98 -70.41 58.82
C GLU A 386 -32.42 -69.00 58.59
N ARG A 387 -32.03 -68.64 57.36
CA ARG A 387 -31.57 -67.29 56.99
C ARG A 387 -32.56 -66.53 56.10
N ALA A 388 -33.72 -67.14 55.81
CA ALA A 388 -34.72 -66.54 54.93
C ALA A 388 -35.46 -65.37 55.63
N ASP A 389 -35.62 -65.44 56.96
CA ASP A 389 -36.37 -64.47 57.74
C ASP A 389 -35.55 -63.24 58.17
N ASP A 390 -34.21 -63.33 58.18
CA ASP A 390 -33.32 -62.19 58.47
C ASP A 390 -33.22 -61.18 57.30
N ALA A 391 -33.76 -61.51 56.13
CA ALA A 391 -33.69 -60.67 54.92
C ALA A 391 -34.84 -59.63 54.81
N VAL A 392 -35.74 -59.57 55.79
CA VAL A 392 -36.86 -58.59 55.78
C VAL A 392 -36.42 -57.20 56.31
N ASP A 393 -35.23 -57.06 56.91
CA ASP A 393 -34.80 -55.80 57.54
C ASP A 393 -33.62 -55.06 56.87
N ALA A 394 -33.23 -55.47 55.64
CA ALA A 394 -32.19 -54.76 54.87
C ALA A 394 -32.76 -53.68 53.92
N THR A 395 -34.04 -53.32 54.06
CA THR A 395 -34.69 -52.19 53.36
C THR A 395 -35.19 -51.12 54.34
N ALA A 396 -34.50 -50.92 55.47
CA ALA A 396 -34.67 -49.69 56.23
C ALA A 396 -34.07 -48.52 55.43
N PRO A 397 -34.80 -47.41 55.21
CA PRO A 397 -34.25 -46.23 54.57
C PRO A 397 -33.23 -45.59 55.51
N ILE A 398 -31.99 -45.41 55.03
CA ILE A 398 -31.08 -44.44 55.64
C ILE A 398 -31.59 -43.07 55.18
N ASP A 399 -32.47 -42.46 55.95
CA ASP A 399 -32.91 -41.09 55.69
C ASP A 399 -32.71 -40.19 56.93
N SER A 400 -31.87 -39.18 56.70
CA SER A 400 -31.93 -37.81 57.22
C SER A 400 -32.26 -37.55 58.70
N ALA A 401 -31.22 -37.23 59.48
CA ALA A 401 -31.28 -36.19 60.52
C ALA A 401 -29.87 -35.68 60.91
N ALA A 402 -29.33 -34.76 60.12
CA ALA A 402 -28.38 -33.76 60.59
C ALA A 402 -28.61 -32.49 59.76
N GLN A 403 -29.60 -31.72 60.20
CA GLN A 403 -29.87 -30.38 59.71
C GLN A 403 -29.97 -29.48 60.93
N ASP A 404 -28.87 -28.81 61.26
CA ASP A 404 -28.91 -27.53 61.94
C ASP A 404 -28.90 -26.44 60.88
N ASP A 405 -29.88 -25.55 61.03
CA ASP A 405 -30.28 -24.48 60.13
C ASP A 405 -29.21 -23.36 60.04
N PRO A 406 -29.23 -22.53 58.98
CA PRO A 406 -29.80 -21.23 59.25
C PRO A 406 -30.64 -20.68 58.09
N ALA A 407 -31.91 -20.42 58.39
CA ALA A 407 -32.69 -19.43 57.68
C ALA A 407 -32.09 -18.02 57.89
N ALA A 408 -31.47 -17.48 56.82
CA ALA A 408 -31.64 -16.08 56.45
C ALA A 408 -31.33 -15.85 54.96
N ARG A 409 -32.42 -15.77 54.15
CA ARG A 409 -32.69 -14.89 52.98
C ARG A 409 -32.89 -15.55 51.59
N THR A 410 -34.18 -15.69 51.27
CA THR A 410 -34.94 -15.25 50.07
C THR A 410 -34.45 -15.50 48.62
N ASP A 411 -35.34 -16.25 47.93
CA ASP A 411 -35.88 -16.17 46.56
C ASP A 411 -35.27 -16.89 45.32
N PRO A 412 -36.12 -17.57 44.50
CA PRO A 412 -35.75 -18.34 43.29
C PRO A 412 -36.12 -17.62 41.97
N ALA A 413 -35.58 -17.96 40.79
CA ALA A 413 -36.12 -18.95 39.82
C ALA A 413 -35.63 -18.57 38.38
N PRO A 414 -35.92 -19.33 37.29
CA PRO A 414 -35.86 -20.79 37.04
C PRO A 414 -35.25 -21.14 35.64
N GLY A 415 -35.04 -22.44 35.34
CA GLY A 415 -35.02 -22.91 33.93
C GLY A 415 -34.15 -24.12 33.55
N MET A 416 -34.48 -25.31 34.06
CA MET A 416 -34.11 -26.61 33.48
C MET A 416 -34.99 -26.94 32.26
N ALA A 417 -34.43 -27.60 31.23
CA ALA A 417 -34.85 -28.94 30.80
C ALA A 417 -34.17 -29.35 29.48
N LEU A 418 -33.35 -30.39 29.54
CA LEU A 418 -32.98 -31.24 28.42
C LEU A 418 -33.88 -32.47 28.43
N THR A 419 -34.55 -32.76 27.33
CA THR A 419 -35.22 -34.05 27.08
C THR A 419 -34.76 -34.65 25.75
N ALA A 420 -34.05 -35.77 25.90
CA ALA A 420 -34.22 -37.05 25.20
C ALA A 420 -34.29 -37.15 23.65
N SER A 421 -33.31 -37.90 23.14
CA SER A 421 -33.45 -39.14 22.35
C SER A 421 -33.76 -39.13 20.84
N ARG A 422 -32.70 -39.48 20.08
CA ARG A 422 -32.59 -40.38 18.90
C ARG A 422 -33.75 -40.49 17.90
N ARG A 423 -33.46 -40.16 16.62
CA ARG A 423 -33.32 -41.11 15.48
C ARG A 423 -32.85 -40.35 14.24
N GLY A 424 -32.15 -41.05 13.36
CA GLY A 424 -31.44 -40.49 12.21
C GLY A 424 -32.28 -40.36 10.93
N GLY A 425 -31.62 -39.84 9.90
CA GLY A 425 -31.95 -40.10 8.51
C GLY A 425 -32.15 -38.87 7.62
N ILE A 426 -31.33 -38.85 6.57
CA ILE A 426 -31.64 -38.46 5.19
C ILE A 426 -31.27 -37.04 4.73
N ALA A 427 -30.71 -37.06 3.52
CA ALA A 427 -30.25 -36.00 2.66
C ALA A 427 -31.39 -35.20 1.98
N THR A 428 -30.95 -34.23 1.17
CA THR A 428 -31.60 -33.65 -0.03
C THR A 428 -32.80 -32.70 0.10
N ALA A 429 -32.59 -31.55 -0.55
CA ALA A 429 -33.52 -30.81 -1.41
C ALA A 429 -34.53 -29.80 -0.81
N SER A 430 -34.35 -28.54 -1.27
CA SER A 430 -35.37 -27.54 -1.64
C SER A 430 -36.65 -28.19 -2.21
N PRO A 431 -37.90 -27.62 -2.11
CA PRO A 431 -38.23 -26.30 -2.69
C PRO A 431 -39.41 -25.49 -2.09
N ASN A 432 -39.55 -24.26 -2.61
CA ASN A 432 -40.77 -23.41 -2.77
C ASN A 432 -41.50 -22.93 -1.49
N GLY A 433 -42.06 -21.72 -1.43
CA GLY A 433 -42.44 -20.77 -2.47
C GLY A 433 -43.85 -20.23 -2.18
N ALA A 434 -44.12 -19.00 -2.67
CA ALA A 434 -45.41 -18.29 -2.75
C ALA A 434 -45.89 -17.60 -1.46
N ALA A 435 -46.44 -16.38 -1.45
CA ALA A 435 -46.77 -15.34 -2.46
C ALA A 435 -47.08 -14.04 -1.66
N GLY A 436 -47.13 -12.81 -2.19
CA GLY A 436 -47.03 -12.24 -3.54
C GLY A 436 -46.42 -10.82 -3.45
N GLY A 437 -45.90 -10.21 -4.52
CA GLY A 437 -46.66 -9.58 -5.61
C GLY A 437 -47.22 -8.23 -5.12
N VAL A 438 -46.86 -7.05 -5.62
CA VAL A 438 -46.95 -6.58 -7.02
C VAL A 438 -46.05 -5.35 -7.24
N ALA A 439 -45.65 -5.18 -8.50
CA ALA A 439 -44.75 -4.16 -9.05
C ALA A 439 -45.40 -2.82 -9.44
N HIS A 440 -44.52 -1.86 -9.78
CA HIS A 440 -44.55 -0.86 -10.88
C HIS A 440 -44.55 0.64 -10.57
N ARG A 441 -43.62 1.31 -11.30
CA ARG A 441 -43.60 2.67 -11.90
C ARG A 441 -43.40 3.86 -10.94
N ALA A 442 -42.33 4.64 -11.09
CA ALA A 442 -41.98 5.64 -12.14
C ALA A 442 -42.58 7.03 -11.87
N VAL A 443 -41.92 8.08 -12.41
CA VAL A 443 -42.23 9.55 -12.38
C VAL A 443 -41.48 10.26 -11.24
N SER A 444 -40.33 10.93 -11.45
CA SER A 444 -40.03 12.20 -12.17
C SER A 444 -40.71 13.45 -11.58
N ASP A 445 -39.88 14.47 -11.34
CA ASP A 445 -40.17 15.88 -11.10
C ASP A 445 -40.89 16.30 -9.80
N ALA A 446 -40.14 16.99 -8.93
CA ALA A 446 -40.64 18.19 -8.27
C ALA A 446 -39.49 19.15 -7.93
N THR A 447 -39.52 20.23 -8.70
CA THR A 447 -38.85 21.53 -8.65
C THR A 447 -38.61 22.10 -7.24
N ALA A 448 -37.52 22.84 -7.12
CA ALA A 448 -37.18 23.75 -6.04
C ALA A 448 -38.35 24.63 -5.54
N ARG A 449 -38.45 24.81 -4.22
CA ARG A 449 -38.80 26.07 -3.52
C ARG A 449 -38.71 25.94 -1.98
N HIS A 450 -37.70 26.62 -1.42
CA HIS A 450 -37.68 27.48 -0.22
C HIS A 450 -38.45 27.13 1.08
N ALA A 451 -37.67 27.18 2.18
CA ALA A 451 -37.97 27.63 3.56
C ALA A 451 -39.00 26.79 4.35
N HIS A 452 -38.95 26.60 5.68
CA HIS A 452 -38.31 27.17 6.87
C HIS A 452 -38.60 26.06 7.94
N ASP A 453 -37.74 25.64 8.87
CA ASP A 453 -37.45 26.25 10.18
C ASP A 453 -36.79 25.15 11.03
N ASP A 454 -35.68 25.47 11.69
CA ASP A 454 -35.23 24.95 12.99
C ASP A 454 -33.89 25.66 13.33
N GLU A 455 -33.95 26.98 13.58
CA GLU A 455 -32.82 27.73 14.17
C GLU A 455 -33.01 27.87 15.69
N PRO A 456 -31.93 27.78 16.48
CA PRO A 456 -31.99 28.06 17.91
C PRO A 456 -32.24 29.57 18.16
N GLU A 457 -33.19 29.89 19.03
CA GLU A 457 -33.51 31.25 19.42
C GLU A 457 -32.30 31.96 20.05
N LEU A 458 -31.72 32.89 19.28
CA LEU A 458 -30.68 33.82 19.74
C LEU A 458 -31.28 34.82 20.73
N GLY A 459 -30.74 34.87 21.95
CA GLY A 459 -31.13 35.86 22.95
C GLY A 459 -30.87 37.29 22.45
N GLY A 460 -31.93 38.12 22.47
CA GLY A 460 -31.81 39.58 22.36
C GLY A 460 -31.92 40.19 20.96
N GLY A 461 -33.14 40.24 20.41
CA GLY A 461 -33.54 41.14 19.32
C GLY A 461 -32.99 40.78 17.93
N ALA A 462 -33.87 40.81 16.92
CA ALA A 462 -33.48 40.54 15.53
C ALA A 462 -32.31 41.44 15.10
N TRP A 463 -31.25 40.82 14.59
CA TRP A 463 -30.09 41.49 14.04
C TRP A 463 -30.44 42.01 12.63
N ASP A 464 -30.86 43.28 12.54
CA ASP A 464 -31.15 43.95 11.28
C ASP A 464 -29.88 44.35 10.51
N GLU A 465 -30.01 44.67 9.22
CA GLU A 465 -28.88 45.03 8.34
C GLU A 465 -28.10 46.26 8.86
N THR A 466 -28.77 47.17 9.57
CA THR A 466 -28.16 48.38 10.15
C THR A 466 -27.29 48.03 11.36
N ARG A 467 -27.74 47.12 12.22
CA ARG A 467 -27.00 46.58 13.37
C ARG A 467 -25.81 45.74 12.93
N LEU A 468 -25.95 44.91 11.88
CA LEU A 468 -24.83 44.17 11.30
C LEU A 468 -23.75 45.13 10.77
N ALA A 469 -24.13 46.18 10.07
CA ALA A 469 -23.18 47.19 9.58
C ALA A 469 -22.48 47.93 10.73
N ALA A 470 -23.21 48.29 11.79
CA ALA A 470 -22.65 48.92 12.99
C ALA A 470 -21.69 47.98 13.74
N LEU A 471 -22.01 46.68 13.83
CA LEU A 471 -21.14 45.66 14.40
C LEU A 471 -19.83 45.53 13.62
N VAL A 472 -19.90 45.47 12.28
CA VAL A 472 -18.70 45.43 11.43
C VAL A 472 -17.84 46.68 11.60
N ALA A 473 -18.46 47.85 11.78
CA ALA A 473 -17.72 49.08 12.08
C ALA A 473 -16.98 49.00 13.43
N ARG A 474 -17.58 48.40 14.47
CA ARG A 474 -16.92 48.14 15.77
C ARG A 474 -15.81 47.11 15.66
N MET A 475 -16.03 46.02 14.91
CA MET A 475 -15.01 44.99 14.65
C MET A 475 -13.79 45.54 13.88
N ARG A 476 -13.94 46.64 13.13
CA ARG A 476 -12.85 47.33 12.43
C ARG A 476 -12.28 48.53 13.19
N GLY A 477 -12.85 48.86 14.35
CA GLY A 477 -12.40 49.97 15.19
C GLY A 477 -11.04 49.71 15.86
N PRO A 478 -10.47 50.71 16.56
CA PRO A 478 -9.19 50.58 17.25
C PRO A 478 -9.17 49.51 18.35
N ASP A 479 -10.33 49.19 18.94
CA ASP A 479 -10.53 48.10 19.91
C ASP A 479 -11.13 46.82 19.29
N GLY A 480 -11.06 46.72 17.95
CA GLY A 480 -11.63 45.66 17.13
C GLY A 480 -10.70 44.45 16.91
N LEU A 481 -10.90 43.77 15.79
CA LEU A 481 -10.10 42.60 15.39
C LEU A 481 -8.72 42.99 14.86
N ALA A 482 -7.75 42.10 15.09
CA ALA A 482 -6.39 42.23 14.55
C ALA A 482 -6.36 41.90 13.05
N ILE A 483 -6.70 42.88 12.22
CA ILE A 483 -6.66 42.79 10.75
C ILE A 483 -5.20 43.00 10.30
N VAL A 484 -4.52 41.90 9.97
CA VAL A 484 -3.10 41.90 9.58
C VAL A 484 -2.86 41.00 8.37
N ASP A 485 -1.74 41.19 7.68
CA ASP A 485 -1.32 40.31 6.61
C ASP A 485 -0.74 39.02 7.20
N ARG A 486 -1.32 37.86 6.85
CA ARG A 486 -0.87 36.56 7.38
C ARG A 486 -0.33 35.67 6.27
N ARG A 487 0.76 34.96 6.57
CA ARG A 487 1.37 33.99 5.65
C ARG A 487 0.96 32.59 6.06
N HIS A 488 0.47 31.81 5.10
CA HIS A 488 0.19 30.39 5.28
C HIS A 488 0.79 29.59 4.14
N LEU A 489 1.59 28.58 4.48
CA LEU A 489 2.47 27.86 3.55
C LEU A 489 3.39 28.84 2.80
N LEU A 490 3.11 29.06 1.51
CA LEU A 490 3.88 29.90 0.59
C LEU A 490 3.08 31.08 0.02
N ARG A 491 1.86 31.34 0.50
CA ARG A 491 1.01 32.46 0.06
C ARG A 491 0.81 33.48 1.19
N VAL A 492 0.81 34.75 0.84
CA VAL A 492 0.52 35.88 1.74
C VAL A 492 -0.92 36.31 1.50
N TYR A 493 -1.71 36.36 2.58
CA TYR A 493 -3.10 36.79 2.55
C TYR A 493 -3.19 38.15 3.25
N PRO A 494 -3.38 39.24 2.49
CA PRO A 494 -3.43 40.56 3.08
C PRO A 494 -4.72 40.80 3.87
N ARG A 495 -4.66 41.63 4.91
CA ARG A 495 -5.79 42.16 5.69
C ARG A 495 -6.80 41.09 6.11
N CYS A 496 -6.33 40.03 6.77
CA CYS A 496 -7.19 38.96 7.25
C CYS A 496 -7.24 38.88 8.79
N PHE A 497 -8.31 38.29 9.29
CA PHE A 497 -8.51 37.96 10.70
C PHE A 497 -8.86 36.47 10.84
N LEU A 498 -8.67 35.90 12.02
CA LEU A 498 -9.03 34.49 12.28
C LEU A 498 -10.47 34.36 12.75
N GLY A 499 -11.16 33.32 12.29
CA GLY A 499 -12.51 32.97 12.76
C GLY A 499 -12.58 32.84 14.28
N ARG A 500 -11.60 32.15 14.89
CA ARG A 500 -11.48 32.05 16.35
C ARG A 500 -11.32 33.40 17.05
N GLU A 501 -10.46 34.30 16.54
CA GLU A 501 -10.28 35.63 17.14
C GLU A 501 -11.56 36.47 17.04
N ALA A 502 -12.32 36.31 15.95
CA ALA A 502 -13.62 36.95 15.79
C ALA A 502 -14.66 36.42 16.78
N VAL A 503 -14.67 35.11 17.03
CA VAL A 503 -15.54 34.49 18.05
C VAL A 503 -15.13 34.95 19.45
N ASP A 504 -13.84 34.95 19.76
CA ASP A 504 -13.33 35.41 21.07
C ASP A 504 -13.71 36.87 21.33
N TRP A 505 -13.57 37.74 20.32
CA TRP A 505 -13.98 39.15 20.43
C TRP A 505 -15.49 39.32 20.66
N LEU A 506 -16.33 38.53 19.98
CA LEU A 506 -17.80 38.58 20.16
C LEU A 506 -18.22 38.08 21.54
N VAL A 507 -17.56 37.04 22.06
CA VAL A 507 -17.79 36.54 23.42
C VAL A 507 -17.41 37.60 24.45
N ASP A 508 -16.24 38.23 24.30
CA ASP A 508 -15.73 39.18 25.29
C ASP A 508 -16.44 40.54 25.25
N ARG A 509 -16.81 41.04 24.07
CA ARG A 509 -17.34 42.41 23.88
C ARG A 509 -18.87 42.48 23.77
N GLU A 510 -19.49 41.46 23.20
CA GLU A 510 -20.95 41.42 23.00
C GLU A 510 -21.63 40.45 23.98
N GLN A 511 -20.86 39.85 24.93
CA GLN A 511 -21.34 38.93 25.97
C GLN A 511 -22.16 37.74 25.45
N MET A 512 -21.81 37.25 24.25
CA MET A 512 -22.49 36.15 23.59
C MET A 512 -21.84 34.81 23.93
N THR A 513 -22.60 33.71 23.87
CA THR A 513 -22.00 32.37 23.90
C THR A 513 -21.25 32.09 22.59
N ARG A 514 -20.27 31.17 22.62
CA ARG A 514 -19.52 30.79 21.40
C ARG A 514 -20.44 30.28 20.28
N ALA A 515 -21.52 29.59 20.62
CA ALA A 515 -22.50 29.09 19.64
C ALA A 515 -23.24 30.26 18.96
N GLU A 516 -23.66 31.26 19.73
CA GLU A 516 -24.33 32.45 19.20
C GLU A 516 -23.38 33.32 18.38
N ALA A 517 -22.11 33.44 18.78
CA ALA A 517 -21.07 34.14 18.03
C ALA A 517 -20.79 33.49 16.66
N VAL A 518 -20.80 32.15 16.58
CA VAL A 518 -20.67 31.42 15.31
C VAL A 518 -21.89 31.64 14.42
N ALA A 519 -23.11 31.57 14.98
CA ALA A 519 -24.34 31.84 14.23
C ALA A 519 -24.38 33.28 13.70
N LEU A 520 -23.95 34.26 14.49
CA LEU A 520 -23.83 35.65 14.06
C LEU A 520 -22.77 35.81 12.95
N GLY A 521 -21.63 35.13 13.07
CA GLY A 521 -20.62 35.11 12.02
C GLY A 521 -21.10 34.48 10.71
N GLN A 522 -21.93 33.43 10.78
CA GLN A 522 -22.59 32.86 9.59
C GLN A 522 -23.56 33.86 8.95
N ARG A 523 -24.30 34.63 9.75
CA ARG A 523 -25.14 35.74 9.24
C ARG A 523 -24.31 36.85 8.58
N LEU A 524 -23.15 37.20 9.14
CA LEU A 524 -22.23 38.16 8.50
C LEU A 524 -21.73 37.67 7.14
N VAL A 525 -21.55 36.35 6.97
CA VAL A 525 -21.21 35.74 5.67
C VAL A 525 -22.42 35.76 4.72
N ALA A 526 -23.61 35.40 5.21
CA ALA A 526 -24.84 35.39 4.43
C ALA A 526 -25.22 36.80 3.89
N HIS A 527 -25.01 37.84 4.69
CA HIS A 527 -25.19 39.24 4.27
C HIS A 527 -24.01 39.81 3.46
N GLY A 528 -23.00 38.99 3.14
CA GLY A 528 -21.88 39.38 2.31
C GLY A 528 -20.95 40.42 2.95
N LEU A 529 -20.94 40.55 4.27
CA LEU A 529 -20.08 41.49 4.99
C LEU A 529 -18.70 40.88 5.27
N VAL A 530 -18.66 39.58 5.53
CA VAL A 530 -17.45 38.78 5.75
C VAL A 530 -17.41 37.65 4.74
N ARG A 531 -16.21 37.23 4.33
CA ARG A 531 -16.03 36.00 3.54
C ARG A 531 -14.78 35.25 3.95
N HIS A 532 -14.78 33.94 3.74
CA HIS A 532 -13.58 33.13 3.85
C HIS A 532 -12.61 33.48 2.71
N VAL A 533 -11.32 33.55 2.98
CA VAL A 533 -10.33 34.04 2.01
C VAL A 533 -10.24 33.16 0.74
N LEU A 534 -10.62 31.88 0.84
CA LEU A 534 -10.69 30.95 -0.30
C LEU A 534 -12.15 30.64 -0.73
N ASP A 535 -13.16 31.23 -0.08
CA ASP A 535 -14.58 30.94 -0.31
C ASP A 535 -15.00 29.45 -0.15
N GLU A 536 -14.16 28.60 0.47
CA GLU A 536 -14.40 27.16 0.67
C GLU A 536 -15.19 26.78 1.94
N HIS A 537 -15.34 27.70 2.89
CA HIS A 537 -15.88 27.40 4.22
C HIS A 537 -16.85 28.48 4.72
N ASP A 538 -17.93 28.04 5.36
CA ASP A 538 -18.77 28.90 6.20
C ASP A 538 -18.01 29.41 7.43
N PHE A 539 -18.57 30.39 8.13
CA PHE A 539 -17.96 30.92 9.35
C PHE A 539 -17.90 29.86 10.46
N LYS A 540 -16.72 29.64 11.04
CA LYS A 540 -16.45 28.65 12.09
C LYS A 540 -15.50 29.20 13.14
N ASP A 541 -15.64 28.74 14.39
CA ASP A 541 -14.67 28.93 15.47
C ASP A 541 -13.42 28.07 15.23
N ALA A 542 -12.60 28.49 14.29
CA ALA A 542 -11.40 27.79 13.85
C ALA A 542 -10.31 28.81 13.43
N PRO A 543 -9.04 28.39 13.39
CA PRO A 543 -7.94 29.22 12.86
C PRO A 543 -8.00 29.32 11.32
N LEU A 544 -9.17 29.65 10.76
CA LEU A 544 -9.41 29.91 9.34
C LEU A 544 -9.35 31.41 9.07
N PHE A 545 -8.89 31.79 7.87
CA PHE A 545 -8.75 33.19 7.48
C PHE A 545 -10.04 33.74 6.88
N TYR A 546 -10.51 34.85 7.43
CA TYR A 546 -11.64 35.61 6.93
C TYR A 546 -11.22 37.05 6.61
N ARG A 547 -11.98 37.70 5.72
CA ARG A 547 -11.78 39.10 5.32
C ARG A 547 -13.14 39.80 5.23
N PHE A 548 -13.16 41.11 5.51
CA PHE A 548 -14.31 41.95 5.25
C PHE A 548 -14.41 42.29 3.76
N ARG A 549 -15.60 42.14 3.15
CA ARG A 549 -15.78 42.46 1.71
C ARG A 549 -15.47 43.93 1.38
N ALA A 550 -15.64 44.83 2.35
CA ALA A 550 -15.28 46.24 2.18
C ALA A 550 -13.79 46.45 1.84
N ASP A 551 -12.90 45.55 2.27
CA ASP A 551 -11.46 45.66 2.00
C ASP A 551 -11.09 45.19 0.57
N ASP A 552 -11.91 44.36 -0.07
CA ASP A 552 -11.71 43.92 -1.46
C ASP A 552 -12.04 45.05 -2.47
N ALA A 553 -12.98 45.94 -2.14
CA ALA A 553 -13.30 47.11 -2.97
C ALA A 553 -12.13 48.11 -3.07
N GLY A 554 -11.30 48.18 -2.02
CA GLY A 554 -10.06 48.96 -2.03
C GLY A 554 -8.95 48.33 -2.87
N ALA A 555 -8.84 47.00 -2.85
CA ALA A 555 -7.85 46.26 -3.65
C ALA A 555 -8.15 46.35 -5.16
N SER A 556 -9.42 46.38 -5.57
CA SER A 556 -9.82 46.59 -6.97
C SER A 556 -9.49 48.01 -7.48
N ARG A 557 -9.60 49.04 -6.62
CA ARG A 557 -9.15 50.41 -6.96
C ARG A 557 -7.63 50.57 -6.97
N ALA A 558 -6.90 49.89 -6.09
CA ALA A 558 -5.44 49.90 -6.07
C ALA A 558 -4.84 49.17 -7.29
N ALA A 559 -5.43 48.04 -7.70
CA ALA A 559 -5.04 47.33 -8.92
C ALA A 559 -5.35 48.13 -10.20
N ALA A 560 -6.38 48.97 -10.20
CA ALA A 560 -6.68 49.90 -11.29
C ALA A 560 -5.80 51.17 -11.30
N ALA A 561 -5.07 51.46 -10.20
CA ALA A 561 -4.24 52.65 -10.06
C ALA A 561 -2.73 52.40 -10.27
N GLY A 562 -2.31 51.17 -10.60
CA GLY A 562 -0.96 50.87 -11.08
C GLY A 562 0.17 51.38 -10.18
N ILE A 563 0.18 50.96 -8.91
CA ILE A 563 1.37 51.02 -8.05
C ILE A 563 1.82 49.59 -7.76
#